data_AF-A0A8T6G0F0-F1
#
_entry.id   AF-A0A8T6G0F0-F1
#
_cell.length_a   1.000
_cell.length_b   1.000
_cell.length_c   1.000
_cell.angle_alpha   90.00
_cell.angle_beta   90.00
_cell.angle_gamma   90.00
#
_symmetry.space_group_name_H-M   'P 1'
#
loop_
_entity.id
_entity.type
_entity.pdbx_description
1 polymer ?
#
loop_
_entity_poly.entity_id
_entity_poly.type
_entity_poly.pdbx_seq_one_letter_code
_entity_poly.pdbx_strand_id
1 'polypeptide(L)'
;MSRTSRTLLILIVFVGGISSLGTEIALSRLIAPFFGTSLFVWANVIGFTLLYLTLGYYLGGRLADRYPREEVLYQLTAVAAVLIGVLPFISRPILQYSQVAFATYSLGVFWGSLLVVLLLLAVPITLLGCVSPFAIRLSLEDG
;
A
#
# COMPACT_ATOMS: atom_id res chain seq x y z
N MET A 1 16.99 17.33 -19.03
CA MET A 1 17.39 16.58 -17.82
C MET A 1 18.90 16.32 -17.79
N SER A 2 19.56 16.46 -16.65
CA SER A 2 20.78 15.68 -16.42
C SER A 2 20.37 14.20 -16.43
N ARG A 3 21.17 13.32 -17.06
CA ARG A 3 20.89 11.87 -17.14
C ARG A 3 20.46 11.27 -15.79
N THR A 4 20.98 11.83 -14.70
CA THR A 4 20.74 11.44 -13.31
C THR A 4 19.27 11.55 -12.88
N SER A 5 18.55 12.64 -13.19
CA SER A 5 17.16 12.81 -12.70
C SER A 5 16.20 11.78 -13.32
N ARG A 6 16.38 11.46 -14.61
CA ARG A 6 15.57 10.44 -15.30
C ARG A 6 15.78 9.04 -14.72
N THR A 7 17.04 8.70 -14.43
CA THR A 7 17.38 7.41 -13.82
C THR A 7 16.78 7.30 -12.41
N LEU A 8 16.79 8.38 -11.63
CA LEU A 8 16.19 8.40 -10.28
C LEU A 8 14.67 8.18 -10.33
N LEU A 9 13.95 8.82 -11.25
CA LEU A 9 12.50 8.60 -11.40
C LEU A 9 12.17 7.15 -11.74
N ILE A 10 12.89 6.55 -12.70
CA ILE A 10 12.71 5.14 -13.08
C ILE A 10 12.98 4.23 -11.87
N LEU A 11 14.05 4.50 -11.12
CA LEU A 11 14.41 3.73 -9.95
C LEU A 11 13.34 3.82 -8.85
N ILE A 12 12.76 4.99 -8.64
CA ILE A 12 11.67 5.19 -7.68
C ILE A 12 10.41 4.43 -8.07
N VAL A 13 10.01 4.48 -9.34
CA VAL A 13 8.84 3.72 -9.83
C VAL A 13 9.08 2.22 -9.68
N PHE A 14 10.28 1.75 -10.03
CA PHE A 14 10.66 0.36 -9.91
C PHE A 14 10.64 -0.13 -8.45
N VAL A 15 11.28 0.62 -7.55
CA VAL A 15 11.31 0.32 -6.11
C VAL A 15 9.91 0.43 -5.51
N GLY A 16 9.09 1.39 -5.93
CA GLY A 16 7.71 1.54 -5.51
C GLY A 16 6.86 0.32 -5.89
N GLY A 17 7.01 -0.19 -7.12
CA GLY A 17 6.36 -1.42 -7.57
C GLY A 17 6.78 -2.66 -6.77
N ILE A 18 8.09 -2.83 -6.55
CA ILE A 18 8.61 -3.92 -5.69
C ILE A 18 8.06 -3.80 -4.28
N SER A 19 8.03 -2.59 -3.72
CA SER A 19 7.55 -2.34 -2.36
C SER A 19 6.07 -2.64 -2.23
N SER A 20 5.25 -2.31 -3.24
CA SER A 20 3.82 -2.64 -3.25
C SER A 20 3.60 -4.14 -3.22
N LEU A 21 4.23 -4.89 -4.12
CA LEU A 21 4.12 -6.35 -4.18
C LEU A 21 4.69 -7.01 -2.93
N GLY A 22 5.83 -6.53 -2.43
CA GLY A 22 6.44 -7.01 -1.20
C GLY A 22 5.52 -6.80 0.00
N THR A 23 4.85 -5.67 0.08
CA THR A 23 3.88 -5.36 1.15
C THR A 23 2.66 -6.27 1.07
N GLU A 24 2.12 -6.52 -0.13
CA GLU A 24 1.00 -7.44 -0.34
C GLU A 24 1.32 -8.87 0.12
N ILE A 25 2.50 -9.38 -0.27
CA ILE A 25 2.98 -10.70 0.14
C ILE A 25 3.22 -10.73 1.65
N ALA A 26 3.87 -9.71 2.21
CA ALA A 26 4.12 -9.61 3.65
C ALA A 26 2.81 -9.58 4.45
N LEU A 27 1.80 -8.84 3.98
CA LEU A 27 0.49 -8.80 4.60
C LEU A 27 -0.18 -10.18 4.58
N SER A 28 -0.17 -10.86 3.44
CA SER A 28 -0.75 -12.21 3.33
C SER A 28 -0.12 -13.19 4.33
N ARG A 29 1.20 -13.07 4.55
CA ARG A 29 1.95 -13.86 5.54
C ARG A 29 1.66 -13.44 6.97
N LEU A 30 1.42 -12.15 7.21
CA LEU A 30 1.08 -11.63 8.52
C LEU A 30 -0.31 -12.11 9.00
N ILE A 31 -1.29 -12.16 8.09
CA ILE A 31 -2.66 -12.57 8.41
C ILE A 31 -2.85 -14.10 8.42
N ALA A 32 -2.02 -14.86 7.70
CA ALA A 32 -2.16 -16.31 7.55
C ALA A 32 -2.25 -17.10 8.88
N PRO A 33 -1.48 -16.79 9.95
CA PRO A 33 -1.61 -17.49 11.24
C PRO A 33 -2.94 -17.22 11.96
N PHE A 34 -3.63 -16.14 11.60
CA PHE A 34 -4.85 -15.68 12.27
C PHE A 34 -6.10 -16.12 11.51
N PHE A 35 -6.08 -16.01 10.18
CA PHE A 35 -7.24 -16.28 9.32
C PHE A 35 -7.11 -17.53 8.45
N GLY A 36 -5.96 -18.19 8.50
CA GLY A 36 -5.61 -19.29 7.61
C GLY A 36 -5.21 -18.81 6.21
N THR A 37 -4.85 -19.76 5.35
CA THR A 37 -4.44 -19.53 3.95
C THR A 37 -5.56 -19.83 2.96
N SER A 38 -6.80 -19.46 3.30
CA SER A 38 -7.95 -19.74 2.44
C SER A 38 -7.91 -18.87 1.17
N LEU A 39 -8.42 -19.43 0.06
CA LEU A 39 -8.55 -18.69 -1.21
C LEU A 39 -9.37 -17.41 -1.03
N PHE A 40 -10.36 -17.43 -0.15
CA PHE A 40 -11.20 -16.28 0.17
C PHE A 40 -10.38 -15.11 0.76
N VAL A 41 -9.54 -15.38 1.76
CA VAL A 41 -8.71 -14.33 2.38
C VAL A 41 -7.70 -13.78 1.38
N TRP A 42 -7.07 -14.64 0.59
CA TRP A 42 -6.10 -14.23 -0.43
C TRP A 42 -6.75 -13.37 -1.53
N ALA A 43 -7.93 -13.78 -2.02
CA ALA A 43 -8.69 -13.00 -3.01
C ALA A 43 -9.08 -11.61 -2.50
N ASN A 44 -9.42 -11.49 -1.21
CA ASN A 44 -9.70 -10.18 -0.61
C ASN A 44 -8.43 -9.30 -0.58
N VAL A 45 -7.28 -9.83 -0.16
CA VAL A 45 -6.02 -9.07 -0.13
C VAL A 45 -5.69 -8.51 -1.52
N ILE A 46 -5.73 -9.34 -2.55
CA ILE A 46 -5.48 -8.89 -3.93
C ILE A 46 -6.53 -7.88 -4.38
N GLY A 47 -7.82 -8.18 -4.19
CA GLY A 47 -8.92 -7.33 -4.63
C GLY A 47 -8.84 -5.93 -4.04
N PHE A 48 -8.58 -5.84 -2.73
CA PHE A 48 -8.39 -4.55 -2.05
C PHE A 48 -7.08 -3.87 -2.48
N THR A 49 -5.99 -4.60 -2.66
CA THR A 49 -4.72 -4.03 -3.15
C THR A 49 -4.91 -3.37 -4.52
N LEU A 50 -5.56 -4.06 -5.46
CA LEU A 50 -5.87 -3.51 -6.79
C LEU A 50 -6.82 -2.31 -6.71
N LEU A 51 -7.82 -2.35 -5.83
CA LEU A 51 -8.70 -1.21 -5.57
C LEU A 51 -7.91 0.00 -5.09
N TYR A 52 -7.02 -0.18 -4.11
CA TYR A 52 -6.20 0.89 -3.53
C TYR A 52 -5.17 1.44 -4.50
N LEU A 53 -4.57 0.59 -5.33
CA LEU A 53 -3.70 1.02 -6.43
C LEU A 53 -4.48 1.85 -7.44
N THR A 54 -5.69 1.44 -7.80
CA THR A 54 -6.55 2.19 -8.74
C THR A 54 -6.88 3.58 -8.18
N LEU A 55 -7.25 3.65 -6.90
CA LEU A 55 -7.44 4.92 -6.19
C LEU A 55 -6.16 5.77 -6.18
N GLY A 56 -5.02 5.13 -5.96
CA GLY A 56 -3.71 5.78 -6.01
C GLY A 56 -3.37 6.33 -7.40
N TYR A 57 -3.68 5.60 -8.46
CA TYR A 57 -3.46 6.06 -9.83
C TYR A 57 -4.30 7.30 -10.14
N TYR A 58 -5.57 7.30 -9.72
CA TYR A 58 -6.46 8.44 -9.90
C TYR A 58 -6.00 9.67 -9.11
N LEU A 59 -5.74 9.49 -7.80
CA LEU A 59 -5.31 10.58 -6.92
C LEU A 59 -3.92 11.11 -7.29
N GLY A 60 -2.99 10.20 -7.62
CA GLY A 60 -1.64 10.52 -8.04
C GLY A 60 -1.61 11.31 -9.34
N GLY A 61 -2.41 10.92 -10.33
CA GLY A 61 -2.55 11.68 -11.58
C GLY A 61 -3.07 13.10 -11.32
N ARG A 62 -4.14 13.23 -10.53
CA ARG A 62 -4.70 14.55 -10.19
C ARG A 62 -3.74 15.41 -9.37
N LEU A 63 -2.95 14.80 -8.47
CA LEU A 63 -1.96 15.50 -7.66
C LEU A 63 -0.76 15.94 -8.50
N ALA A 64 -0.31 15.09 -9.42
CA ALA A 64 0.77 15.39 -10.36
C ALA A 64 0.39 16.56 -11.28
N ASP A 65 -0.85 16.58 -11.77
CA ASP A 65 -1.36 17.67 -12.61
C ASP A 65 -1.43 19.01 -11.86
N ARG A 66 -1.64 18.99 -10.54
CA ARG A 66 -1.75 20.20 -9.71
C ARG A 66 -0.41 20.71 -9.20
N TYR A 67 0.49 19.80 -8.84
CA TYR A 67 1.80 20.12 -8.26
C TYR A 67 2.89 19.22 -8.87
N PRO A 68 3.32 19.48 -10.12
CA PRO A 68 4.34 18.66 -10.77
C PRO A 68 5.73 19.00 -10.22
N ARG A 69 6.04 18.49 -9.01
CA ARG A 69 7.31 18.73 -8.32
C ARG A 69 7.89 17.41 -7.83
N GLU A 70 9.16 17.18 -8.08
CA GLU A 70 9.91 16.02 -7.58
C GLU A 70 9.88 15.89 -6.05
N GLU A 71 9.88 17.01 -5.34
CA GLU A 71 9.77 17.05 -3.88
C GLU A 71 8.49 16.35 -3.36
N VAL A 72 7.37 16.54 -4.04
CA VAL A 72 6.08 15.93 -3.65
C VAL A 72 6.14 14.42 -3.85
N LEU A 73 6.76 13.96 -4.94
CA LEU A 73 6.98 12.54 -5.18
C LEU A 73 7.83 11.90 -4.07
N TYR A 74 8.92 12.56 -3.67
CA TYR A 74 9.80 12.07 -2.60
C TYR A 74 9.11 12.05 -1.23
N GLN A 75 8.27 13.04 -0.94
CA GLN A 75 7.48 13.06 0.29
C GLN A 75 6.43 11.94 0.29
N LEU A 76 5.72 11.71 -0.81
CA LEU A 76 4.74 10.63 -0.93
C LEU A 76 5.39 9.26 -0.72
N THR A 77 6.53 9.00 -1.36
CA THR A 77 7.24 7.72 -1.23
C THR A 77 7.81 7.54 0.18
N ALA A 78 8.36 8.60 0.79
CA ALA A 78 8.85 8.55 2.16
C ALA A 78 7.73 8.25 3.17
N VAL A 79 6.58 8.93 3.06
CA VAL A 79 5.42 8.68 3.91
C VAL A 79 4.90 7.26 3.72
N ALA A 80 4.81 6.78 2.48
CA ALA A 80 4.41 5.41 2.19
C ALA A 80 5.35 4.38 2.84
N ALA A 81 6.67 4.59 2.73
CA ALA A 81 7.68 3.71 3.31
C ALA A 81 7.57 3.64 4.85
N VAL A 82 7.37 4.79 5.51
CA VAL A 82 7.17 4.84 6.97
C VAL A 82 5.90 4.09 7.36
N LEU A 83 4.79 4.33 6.67
CA LEU A 83 3.52 3.66 6.95
C LEU A 83 3.62 2.14 6.79
N ILE A 84 4.30 1.66 5.75
CA ILE A 84 4.55 0.22 5.54
C ILE A 84 5.38 -0.35 6.68
N GLY A 85 6.43 0.37 7.12
CA GLY A 85 7.26 -0.06 8.25
C GLY A 85 6.52 -0.12 9.59
N VAL A 86 5.57 0.80 9.81
CA VAL A 86 4.76 0.88 11.04
C VAL A 86 3.58 -0.11 11.02
N LEU A 87 3.08 -0.46 9.84
CA LEU A 87 1.94 -1.36 9.63
C LEU A 87 1.98 -2.66 10.48
N PRO A 88 3.08 -3.45 10.52
CA PRO A 88 3.13 -4.68 11.32
C PRO A 88 3.01 -4.42 12.83
N PHE A 89 3.48 -3.27 13.33
CA PHE A 89 3.41 -2.95 14.76
C PHE A 89 1.98 -2.61 15.19
N ILE A 90 1.19 -2.01 14.31
CA ILE A 90 -0.23 -1.69 14.57
C ILE A 90 -1.14 -2.90 14.35
N SER A 91 -0.89 -3.67 13.29
CA SER A 91 -1.75 -4.80 12.92
C SER A 91 -1.61 -6.01 13.85
N ARG A 92 -0.40 -6.31 14.35
CA ARG A 92 -0.19 -7.44 15.29
C ARG A 92 -1.09 -7.44 16.53
N PRO A 93 -1.21 -6.35 17.31
CA PRO A 93 -2.10 -6.34 18.48
C PRO A 93 -3.56 -6.53 18.07
N ILE A 94 -4.02 -5.88 16.99
CA ILE A 94 -5.40 -6.02 16.48
C ILE A 94 -5.71 -7.49 16.14
N LEU A 95 -4.77 -8.16 15.48
CA LEU A 95 -4.88 -9.57 15.12
C LEU A 95 -4.86 -10.50 16.35
N GLN A 96 -4.05 -10.19 17.37
CA GLN A 96 -4.01 -10.95 18.62
C GLN A 96 -5.30 -10.83 19.43
N TYR A 97 -5.87 -9.62 19.54
CA TYR A 97 -7.17 -9.40 20.19
C TYR A 97 -8.29 -10.21 19.51
N SER A 98 -8.23 -10.33 18.18
CA SER A 98 -9.18 -11.11 17.41
C SER A 98 -9.17 -12.60 17.76
N GLN A 99 -7.99 -13.20 17.97
CA GLN A 99 -7.90 -14.62 18.37
C GLN A 99 -8.50 -14.87 19.75
N VAL A 100 -8.27 -13.98 20.71
CA VAL A 100 -8.84 -14.10 22.06
C VAL A 100 -10.36 -13.96 22.00
N ALA A 101 -10.89 -13.05 21.18
CA ALA A 101 -12.32 -12.86 21.00
C ALA A 101 -13.02 -13.99 20.20
N PHE A 102 -12.28 -14.69 19.34
CA PHE A 102 -12.77 -15.86 18.62
C PHE A 102 -13.09 -17.03 19.57
N ALA A 103 -12.29 -17.19 20.63
CA ALA A 103 -12.56 -18.19 21.67
C ALA A 103 -13.91 -17.97 22.39
N THR A 104 -14.47 -16.78 22.30
CA THR A 104 -15.78 -16.39 22.87
C THR A 104 -16.93 -16.40 21.85
N TYR A 105 -16.78 -17.10 20.70
CA TYR A 105 -17.79 -17.26 19.64
C TYR A 105 -18.18 -16.00 18.84
N SER A 106 -17.39 -14.93 18.90
CA SER A 106 -17.70 -13.68 18.19
C SER A 106 -17.14 -13.63 16.76
N LEU A 107 -17.81 -14.32 15.81
CA LEU A 107 -17.42 -14.31 14.38
C LEU A 107 -17.32 -12.89 13.78
N GLY A 108 -18.08 -11.92 14.31
CA GLY A 108 -18.01 -10.52 13.88
C GLY A 108 -16.68 -9.84 14.20
N VAL A 109 -16.07 -10.13 15.36
CA VAL A 109 -14.77 -9.55 15.75
C VAL A 109 -13.65 -10.14 14.88
N PHE A 110 -13.77 -11.42 14.55
CA PHE A 110 -12.86 -12.10 13.63
C PHE A 110 -12.82 -11.40 12.27
N TRP A 111 -13.94 -11.37 11.54
CA TRP A 111 -13.98 -10.70 10.23
C TRP A 111 -13.76 -9.18 10.30
N GLY A 112 -14.18 -8.53 11.39
CA GLY A 112 -13.94 -7.11 11.63
C GLY A 112 -12.45 -6.79 11.70
N SER A 113 -11.65 -7.60 12.39
CA SER A 113 -10.19 -7.40 12.47
C SER A 113 -9.48 -7.58 11.13
N LEU A 114 -9.94 -8.49 10.25
CA LEU A 114 -9.42 -8.61 8.88
C LEU A 114 -9.68 -7.33 8.10
N LEU A 115 -10.91 -6.82 8.15
CA LEU A 115 -11.28 -5.56 7.49
C LEU A 115 -10.46 -4.38 8.02
N VAL A 116 -10.24 -4.28 9.32
CA VAL A 116 -9.42 -3.21 9.91
C VAL A 116 -7.99 -3.27 9.38
N VAL A 117 -7.39 -4.46 9.30
CA VAL A 117 -6.04 -4.64 8.75
C VAL A 117 -5.97 -4.32 7.25
N LEU A 118 -6.99 -4.69 6.47
CA LEU A 118 -7.09 -4.31 5.06
C LEU A 118 -7.26 -2.79 4.88
N LEU A 119 -8.04 -2.14 5.74
CA LEU A 119 -8.20 -0.67 5.73
C LEU A 119 -6.90 0.04 6.12
N LEU A 120 -6.12 -0.50 7.06
CA LEU A 120 -4.80 0.03 7.39
C LEU A 120 -3.84 -0.06 6.19
N LEU A 121 -3.98 -1.09 5.34
CA LEU A 121 -3.21 -1.24 4.11
C LEU A 121 -3.60 -0.20 3.04
N ALA A 122 -4.82 0.34 3.09
CA ALA A 122 -5.32 1.27 2.08
C ALA A 122 -4.40 2.48 1.90
N VAL A 123 -4.01 3.11 2.99
CA VAL A 123 -3.19 4.34 2.96
C VAL A 123 -1.83 4.11 2.28
N PRO A 124 -0.96 3.18 2.74
CA PRO A 124 0.34 2.97 2.11
C PRO A 124 0.25 2.51 0.66
N ILE A 125 -0.68 1.61 0.31
CA ILE A 125 -0.81 1.11 -1.08
C ILE A 125 -1.34 2.19 -2.01
N THR A 126 -2.32 2.99 -1.59
CA THR A 126 -2.80 4.12 -2.39
C THR A 126 -1.68 5.15 -2.61
N LEU A 127 -0.87 5.45 -1.59
CA LEU A 127 0.28 6.35 -1.75
C LEU A 127 1.34 5.79 -2.71
N LEU A 128 1.64 4.49 -2.64
CA LEU A 128 2.54 3.84 -3.61
C LEU A 128 1.93 3.84 -5.03
N GLY A 129 0.62 3.67 -5.16
CA GLY A 129 -0.09 3.79 -6.42
C GLY A 129 0.10 5.17 -7.07
N CYS A 130 0.19 6.24 -6.27
CA CYS A 130 0.41 7.59 -6.81
C CYS A 130 1.76 7.76 -7.53
N VAL A 131 2.75 6.92 -7.25
CA VAL A 131 4.14 7.09 -7.74
C VAL A 131 4.23 6.97 -9.26
N SER A 132 3.54 5.99 -9.86
CA SER A 132 3.59 5.72 -11.30
C SER A 132 3.07 6.87 -12.17
N PRO A 133 1.82 7.36 -12.01
CA PRO A 133 1.31 8.47 -12.83
C PRO A 133 2.09 9.77 -12.59
N PHE A 134 2.57 9.99 -11.36
CA PHE A 134 3.33 11.19 -11.00
C PHE A 134 4.69 11.22 -11.69
N ALA A 135 5.41 10.10 -11.70
CA ALA A 135 6.69 9.99 -12.41
C ALA A 135 6.53 10.14 -13.93
N ILE A 136 5.43 9.64 -14.49
CA ILE A 136 5.10 9.83 -15.91
C ILE A 136 4.86 11.31 -16.21
N ARG A 137 4.06 12.00 -15.38
CA ARG A 137 3.78 13.42 -15.56
C ARG A 137 5.04 14.29 -15.50
N LEU A 138 5.90 14.04 -14.51
CA LEU A 138 7.18 14.75 -14.38
C LEU A 138 8.08 14.52 -15.60
N SER A 139 8.04 13.31 -16.18
CA SER A 139 8.81 12.99 -17.39
C SER A 139 8.30 13.68 -18.66
N LEU A 140 7.05 14.17 -18.67
CA LEU A 140 6.43 14.84 -19.83
C LEU A 140 6.55 16.36 -19.80
N GLU A 141 6.58 16.99 -18.62
CA GLU A 141 6.73 18.45 -18.50
C GLU A 141 8.18 18.93 -18.71
N ASP A 142 9.15 18.03 -18.56
CA ASP A 142 10.58 18.30 -18.71
C ASP A 142 11.17 17.95 -20.10
N GLY A 143 10.31 17.54 -21.06
CA GLY A 143 10.68 17.18 -22.44
C GLY A 143 10.35 18.29 -23.43
#